data_AF-A0A2H3FRE0-F1
#
_entry.id   AF-A0A2H3FRE0-F1
#
_cell.length_a   1.000
_cell.length_b   1.000
_cell.length_c   1.000
_cell.angle_alpha   90.00
_cell.angle_beta   90.00
_cell.angle_gamma   90.00
#
_symmetry.space_group_name_H-M   'P 1'
#
loop_
_entity.id
_entity.type
_entity.pdbx_description
1 polymer ?
#
loop_
_entity_poly.entity_id
_entity_poly.type
_entity_poly.pdbx_seq_one_letter_code
_entity_poly.pdbx_strand_id
1 'polypeptide(L)'
;MSNPIFLPATESMQNLCQQQREKEVQSERGPLREYKATITDTKILCKFENEHAHNIRRQALHKGKIISKTRNYGPRELDKGTIASPERTITVFIPLATQTADTQRVPKVLYQPDKDKAEFRQPLPWDIGNHIQIPGNSRIVVEEGPVGFDMVQYDWEPAEGQESKDE
;
A
#
# COMPACT_ATOMS: atom_id res chain seq x y z
N MET A 1 -46.64 25.91 4.97
CA MET A 1 -45.58 24.89 4.97
C MET A 1 -44.73 25.15 3.74
N SER A 2 -43.50 25.63 3.91
CA SER A 2 -42.63 26.02 2.79
C SER A 2 -41.69 24.87 2.48
N ASN A 3 -41.74 24.35 1.25
CA ASN A 3 -40.80 23.34 0.78
C ASN A 3 -39.39 23.96 0.69
N PRO A 4 -38.34 23.30 1.21
CA PRO A 4 -36.98 23.79 1.05
C PRO A 4 -36.55 23.67 -0.41
N ILE A 5 -36.10 24.80 -0.98
CA ILE A 5 -35.52 24.87 -2.31
C ILE A 5 -34.12 24.26 -2.23
N PHE A 6 -33.92 23.09 -2.83
CA PHE A 6 -32.60 22.53 -3.06
C PHE A 6 -31.94 23.28 -4.21
N LEU A 7 -31.00 24.18 -3.88
CA LEU A 7 -30.14 24.80 -4.88
C LEU A 7 -29.07 23.78 -5.30
N PRO A 8 -28.89 23.51 -6.60
CA PRO A 8 -27.83 22.63 -7.06
C PRO A 8 -26.48 23.27 -6.74
N ALA A 9 -25.62 22.54 -6.02
CA ALA A 9 -24.24 22.96 -5.80
C ALA A 9 -23.59 23.20 -7.17
N THR A 10 -23.16 24.43 -7.43
CA THR A 10 -22.48 24.78 -8.68
C THR A 10 -21.26 23.87 -8.86
N GLU A 11 -20.93 23.55 -10.10
CA GLU A 11 -19.77 22.71 -10.47
C GLU A 11 -18.47 23.20 -9.79
N SER A 12 -18.36 24.50 -9.53
CA SER A 12 -17.29 25.12 -8.75
C SER A 12 -17.24 24.66 -7.28
N MET A 13 -18.36 24.50 -6.58
CA MET A 13 -18.39 23.98 -5.22
C MET A 13 -18.07 22.48 -5.17
N GLN A 14 -18.54 21.71 -6.15
CA GLN A 14 -18.19 20.29 -6.26
C GLN A 14 -16.69 20.11 -6.49
N ASN A 15 -16.11 20.91 -7.40
CA ASN A 15 -14.67 20.95 -7.65
C ASN A 15 -13.88 21.40 -6.41
N LEU A 16 -14.37 22.38 -5.65
CA LEU A 16 -13.70 22.84 -4.43
C LEU A 16 -13.70 21.75 -3.34
N CYS A 17 -14.83 21.09 -3.13
CA CYS A 17 -14.94 19.94 -2.21
C CYS A 17 -14.11 18.74 -2.69
N GLN A 18 -13.94 18.56 -4.00
CA GLN A 18 -13.07 17.53 -4.55
C GLN A 18 -11.59 17.88 -4.37
N GLN A 19 -11.19 19.12 -4.62
CA GLN A 19 -9.82 19.60 -4.37
C GLN A 19 -9.46 19.59 -2.88
N GLN A 20 -10.40 19.90 -1.99
CA GLN A 20 -10.19 19.76 -0.54
C GLN A 20 -10.01 18.30 -0.14
N ARG A 21 -10.86 17.39 -0.63
CA ARG A 21 -10.69 15.95 -0.39
C ARG A 21 -9.38 15.43 -0.96
N GLU A 22 -8.97 15.86 -2.15
CA GLU A 22 -7.69 15.48 -2.76
C GLU A 22 -6.50 16.04 -1.97
N LYS A 23 -6.59 17.28 -1.46
CA LYS A 23 -5.57 17.85 -0.57
C LYS A 23 -5.49 17.12 0.78
N GLU A 24 -6.62 16.75 1.36
CA GLU A 24 -6.68 15.97 2.59
C GLU A 24 -6.08 14.57 2.35
N VAL A 25 -6.45 13.89 1.26
CA VAL A 25 -5.88 12.60 0.86
C VAL A 25 -4.38 12.71 0.55
N GLN A 26 -3.91 13.80 -0.07
CA GLN A 26 -2.48 14.06 -0.29
C GLN A 26 -1.75 14.34 1.02
N SER A 27 -2.38 15.05 1.96
CA SER A 27 -1.84 15.30 3.30
C SER A 27 -1.72 14.01 4.12
N GLU A 28 -2.59 13.03 3.88
CA GLU A 28 -2.53 11.69 4.49
C GLU A 28 -1.56 10.73 3.78
N ARG A 29 -1.27 10.94 2.48
CA ARG A 29 -0.41 10.05 1.68
C ARG A 29 1.06 10.44 1.65
N GLY A 30 1.41 11.69 1.95
CA GLY A 30 2.80 12.15 1.88
C GLY A 30 3.39 12.15 0.47
N PRO A 31 4.52 12.84 0.23
CA PRO A 31 5.14 12.86 -1.08
C PRO A 31 5.87 11.54 -1.33
N LEU A 32 5.22 10.61 -2.03
CA LEU A 32 5.86 9.42 -2.58
C LEU A 32 6.80 9.84 -3.70
N ARG A 33 8.10 9.57 -3.55
CA ARG A 33 9.14 9.96 -4.52
C ARG A 33 9.64 8.75 -5.28
N GLU A 34 10.09 8.98 -6.52
CA GLU A 34 10.83 7.96 -7.26
C GLU A 34 12.21 7.77 -6.63
N TYR A 35 12.61 6.52 -6.47
CA TYR A 35 13.90 6.14 -5.90
C TYR A 35 14.71 5.40 -6.95
N LYS A 36 15.97 5.77 -7.14
CA LYS A 36 16.86 5.07 -8.07
C LYS A 36 17.55 3.93 -7.32
N ALA A 37 17.21 2.69 -7.70
CA ALA A 37 17.81 1.50 -7.09
C ALA A 37 19.34 1.48 -7.22
N THR A 38 19.98 1.13 -6.12
CA THR A 38 21.41 0.91 -6.02
C THR A 38 21.76 -0.53 -6.37
N ILE A 39 23.04 -0.85 -6.52
CA ILE A 39 23.48 -2.25 -6.77
C ILE A 39 23.00 -3.19 -5.65
N THR A 40 23.00 -2.72 -4.40
CA THR A 40 22.52 -3.48 -3.24
C THR A 40 21.01 -3.73 -3.33
N ASP A 41 20.25 -2.70 -3.70
CA ASP A 41 18.81 -2.82 -3.89
C ASP A 41 18.48 -3.79 -5.02
N THR A 42 19.19 -3.72 -6.14
CA THR A 42 19.01 -4.67 -7.24
C THR A 42 19.24 -6.11 -6.78
N LYS A 43 20.24 -6.37 -5.93
CA LYS A 43 20.47 -7.72 -5.37
C LYS A 43 19.31 -8.17 -4.49
N ILE A 44 18.78 -7.28 -3.65
CA ILE A 44 17.61 -7.56 -2.80
C ILE A 44 16.39 -7.90 -3.68
N LEU A 45 16.12 -7.10 -4.71
CA LEU A 45 15.00 -7.31 -5.62
C LEU A 45 15.13 -8.61 -6.40
N CYS A 46 16.30 -8.89 -6.98
CA CYS A 46 16.56 -10.15 -7.67
C CYS A 46 16.37 -11.36 -6.74
N LYS A 47 16.81 -11.27 -5.48
CA LYS A 47 16.59 -12.33 -4.49
C LYS A 47 15.10 -12.56 -4.26
N PHE A 48 14.32 -11.49 -4.06
CA PHE A 48 12.87 -11.57 -3.88
C PHE A 48 12.17 -12.24 -5.07
N GLU A 49 12.50 -11.81 -6.29
CA GLU A 49 11.91 -12.37 -7.52
C GLU A 49 12.16 -13.87 -7.64
N ASN A 50 13.40 -14.30 -7.38
CA ASN A 50 13.80 -15.70 -7.52
C ASN A 50 13.22 -16.59 -6.40
N GLU A 51 13.26 -16.13 -5.15
CA GLU A 51 12.99 -16.98 -3.98
C GLU A 51 11.55 -16.88 -3.45
N HIS A 52 10.88 -15.73 -3.62
CA HIS A 52 9.63 -15.45 -2.91
C HIS A 52 8.43 -15.22 -3.84
N ALA A 53 8.62 -14.59 -5.01
CA ALA A 53 7.51 -14.20 -5.88
C ALA A 53 6.61 -15.38 -6.30
N HIS A 54 7.20 -16.53 -6.61
CA HIS A 54 6.45 -17.73 -7.00
C HIS A 54 5.66 -18.36 -5.82
N ASN A 55 6.17 -18.20 -4.59
CA ASN A 55 5.52 -18.72 -3.38
C ASN A 55 4.26 -17.94 -3.03
N ILE A 56 4.25 -16.63 -3.25
CA ILE A 56 3.06 -15.78 -3.03
C ILE A 56 1.87 -16.29 -3.86
N ARG A 57 2.11 -16.69 -5.12
CA ARG A 57 1.06 -17.26 -5.98
C ARG A 57 0.51 -18.57 -5.46
N ARG A 58 1.39 -19.47 -4.99
CA ARG A 58 0.98 -20.74 -4.37
C ARG A 58 0.17 -20.50 -3.09
N GLN A 59 0.60 -19.58 -2.24
CA GLN A 59 -0.11 -19.24 -1.01
C GLN A 59 -1.47 -18.60 -1.28
N ALA A 60 -1.60 -17.76 -2.32
CA ALA A 60 -2.89 -17.22 -2.74
C ALA A 60 -3.86 -18.33 -3.13
N LEU A 61 -3.40 -19.31 -3.92
CA LEU A 61 -4.21 -20.45 -4.32
C LEU A 61 -4.67 -21.28 -3.12
N HIS A 62 -3.79 -21.55 -2.15
CA HIS A 62 -4.18 -22.23 -0.90
C HIS A 62 -5.22 -21.46 -0.08
N LYS A 63 -5.28 -20.13 -0.24
CA LYS A 63 -6.30 -19.27 0.36
C LYS A 63 -7.55 -19.12 -0.52
N GLY A 64 -7.70 -19.94 -1.56
CA GLY A 64 -8.86 -19.90 -2.45
C GLY A 64 -8.84 -18.75 -3.45
N LYS A 65 -7.66 -18.19 -3.74
CA LYS A 65 -7.50 -17.01 -4.59
C LYS A 65 -6.63 -17.34 -5.79
N ILE A 66 -7.06 -16.90 -6.98
CA ILE A 66 -6.24 -16.95 -8.20
C ILE A 66 -5.68 -15.56 -8.44
N ILE A 67 -4.37 -15.46 -8.72
CA ILE A 67 -3.77 -14.17 -9.11
C ILE A 67 -3.99 -13.95 -10.60
N SER A 68 -4.81 -12.97 -10.93
CA SER A 68 -5.16 -12.63 -12.32
C SER A 68 -4.16 -11.66 -12.95
N LYS A 69 -3.56 -10.76 -12.15
CA LYS A 69 -2.61 -9.75 -12.64
C LYS A 69 -1.56 -9.39 -11.61
N THR A 70 -0.39 -8.96 -12.09
CA THR A 70 0.68 -8.38 -11.26
C THR A 70 1.00 -6.96 -11.72
N ARG A 71 1.16 -6.02 -10.79
CA ARG A 71 1.54 -4.62 -11.03
C ARG A 71 2.79 -4.29 -10.24
N ASN A 72 3.83 -3.83 -10.92
CA ASN A 72 5.07 -3.35 -10.30
C ASN A 72 5.07 -1.83 -10.32
N TYR A 73 5.36 -1.21 -9.18
CA TYR A 73 5.40 0.24 -9.05
C TYR A 73 6.83 0.79 -9.05
N GLY A 74 7.80 -0.12 -9.08
CA GLY A 74 9.21 0.19 -9.01
C GLY A 74 9.61 0.79 -7.66
N PRO A 75 10.91 1.03 -7.48
CA PRO A 75 11.39 1.58 -6.22
C PRO A 75 10.87 3.00 -5.97
N ARG A 76 10.47 3.23 -4.73
CA ARG A 76 9.91 4.48 -4.22
C ARG A 76 10.48 4.80 -2.83
N GLU A 77 10.40 6.07 -2.46
CA GLU A 77 10.73 6.57 -1.13
C GLU A 77 9.51 7.29 -0.53
N LEU A 78 9.24 7.06 0.76
CA LEU A 78 8.18 7.73 1.50
C LEU A 78 8.72 8.24 2.85
N ASP A 79 8.68 9.56 3.07
CA ASP A 79 9.18 10.20 4.31
C ASP A 79 8.18 10.11 5.48
N LYS A 80 6.90 10.28 5.17
CA LYS A 80 5.77 10.26 6.11
C LYS A 80 4.49 10.16 5.29
N GLY A 81 3.56 9.29 5.65
CA GLY A 81 2.30 9.14 4.93
C GLY A 81 1.73 7.73 5.02
N THR A 82 0.79 7.41 4.13
CA THR A 82 0.11 6.11 4.13
C THR A 82 0.04 5.49 2.75
N ILE A 83 0.16 4.16 2.70
CA ILE A 83 -0.01 3.37 1.48
C ILE A 83 -1.04 2.30 1.76
N ALA A 84 -2.19 2.41 1.09
CA ALA A 84 -3.29 1.46 1.24
C ALA A 84 -3.24 0.37 0.19
N SER A 85 -3.55 -0.85 0.61
CA SER A 85 -3.77 -2.00 -0.25
C SER A 85 -5.23 -2.04 -0.71
N PRO A 86 -5.52 -2.00 -2.02
CA PRO A 86 -6.88 -2.18 -2.51
C PRO A 86 -7.43 -3.57 -2.16
N GLU A 87 -8.73 -3.68 -1.98
CA GLU A 87 -9.42 -4.86 -1.42
C GLU A 87 -9.11 -6.18 -2.15
N ARG A 88 -9.14 -6.16 -3.49
CA ARG A 88 -8.85 -7.33 -4.33
C ARG A 88 -7.38 -7.48 -4.70
N THR A 89 -6.50 -7.05 -3.80
CA THR A 89 -5.06 -7.15 -4.02
C THR A 89 -4.36 -7.77 -2.82
N ILE A 90 -3.21 -8.38 -3.09
CA ILE A 90 -2.17 -8.63 -2.10
C ILE A 90 -1.06 -7.66 -2.43
N THR A 91 -0.71 -6.77 -1.48
CA THR A 91 0.38 -5.81 -1.69
C THR A 91 1.61 -6.28 -0.95
N VAL A 92 2.74 -6.33 -1.65
CA VAL A 92 4.03 -6.75 -1.11
C VAL A 92 5.00 -5.58 -1.20
N PHE A 93 5.59 -5.25 -0.07
CA PHE A 93 6.65 -4.26 0.06
C PHE A 93 7.98 -4.98 0.21
N ILE A 94 9.01 -4.49 -0.49
CA ILE A 94 10.37 -4.98 -0.40
C ILE A 94 11.22 -3.84 0.13
N PRO A 95 11.47 -3.76 1.45
CA PRO A 95 12.29 -2.72 2.05
C PRO A 95 13.70 -2.67 1.44
N LEU A 96 14.13 -1.47 1.04
CA LEU A 96 15.40 -1.18 0.36
C LEU A 96 16.33 -0.35 1.24
N ALA A 97 17.61 -0.35 0.90
CA ALA A 97 18.62 0.41 1.64
C ALA A 97 18.67 1.86 1.12
N THR A 98 17.93 2.77 1.75
CA THR A 98 17.97 4.20 1.39
C THR A 98 19.36 4.81 1.67
N GLN A 99 20.00 5.39 0.65
CA GLN A 99 21.33 6.03 0.77
C GLN A 99 21.32 7.42 1.42
N THR A 100 20.15 8.03 1.62
CA THR A 100 19.97 9.42 2.05
C THR A 100 19.76 9.61 3.55
N ALA A 101 19.71 8.54 4.34
CA ALA A 101 19.59 8.70 5.78
C ALA A 101 20.96 9.06 6.37
N ASP A 102 21.15 10.34 6.68
CA ASP A 102 22.02 10.76 7.77
C ASP A 102 21.62 9.92 9.00
N THR A 103 22.44 8.93 9.29
CA THR A 103 22.06 7.68 9.96
C THR A 103 21.88 7.89 11.45
N GLN A 104 20.63 7.93 11.94
CA GLN A 104 20.39 7.68 13.37
C GLN A 104 18.95 7.32 13.76
N ARG A 105 17.94 7.60 12.94
CA ARG A 105 16.54 7.31 13.31
C ARG A 105 16.01 6.08 12.59
N VAL A 106 15.62 5.07 13.37
CA VAL A 106 14.85 3.92 12.91
C VAL A 106 13.48 4.43 12.44
N PRO A 107 13.01 4.08 11.23
CA PRO A 107 11.72 4.56 10.75
C PRO A 107 10.58 4.00 11.62
N LYS A 108 9.60 4.85 11.90
CA LYS A 108 8.39 4.46 12.64
C LYS A 108 7.31 4.07 11.64
N VAL A 109 7.26 2.77 11.34
CA VAL A 109 6.28 2.18 10.43
C VAL A 109 5.23 1.40 11.23
N LEU A 110 3.96 1.61 10.90
CA LEU A 110 2.83 0.91 11.49
C LEU A 110 2.04 0.17 10.41
N TYR A 111 1.48 -0.98 10.79
CA TYR A 111 0.48 -1.69 10.02
C TYR A 111 -0.91 -1.40 10.59
N GLN A 112 -1.86 -1.09 9.71
CA GLN A 112 -3.27 -0.95 10.04
C GLN A 112 -4.06 -2.01 9.24
N PRO A 113 -4.61 -3.06 9.89
CA PRO A 113 -5.25 -4.18 9.21
C PRO A 113 -6.51 -3.82 8.44
N ASP A 114 -7.26 -2.84 8.92
CA ASP A 114 -8.47 -2.33 8.30
C ASP A 114 -8.28 -0.83 8.10
N LYS A 115 -8.16 -0.40 6.84
CA LYS A 115 -7.88 1.00 6.48
C LYS A 115 -8.94 1.97 7.01
N ASP A 116 -10.16 1.48 7.28
CA ASP A 116 -11.30 2.27 7.75
C ASP A 116 -11.33 2.38 9.29
N LYS A 117 -10.56 1.53 10.01
CA LYS A 117 -10.47 1.56 11.48
C LYS A 117 -9.11 2.08 11.96
N ALA A 118 -9.02 3.39 12.13
CA ALA A 118 -7.78 4.08 12.48
C ALA A 118 -7.19 3.72 13.86
N GLU A 119 -8.00 3.17 14.76
CA GLU A 119 -7.64 2.80 16.13
C GLU A 119 -6.81 1.52 16.25
N PHE A 120 -6.82 0.66 15.23
CA PHE A 120 -6.04 -0.59 15.22
C PHE A 120 -4.75 -0.42 14.44
N ARG A 121 -3.73 0.16 15.09
CA ARG A 121 -2.37 0.25 14.53
C ARG A 121 -1.40 -0.54 15.39
N GLN A 122 -0.53 -1.29 14.72
CA GLN A 122 0.54 -2.03 15.37
C GLN A 122 1.90 -1.71 14.75
N PRO A 123 2.99 -1.70 15.53
CA PRO A 123 4.34 -1.56 14.99
C PRO A 123 4.61 -2.60 13.90
N LEU A 124 5.21 -2.15 12.80
CA LEU A 124 5.65 -3.00 11.70
C LEU A 124 7.16 -2.84 11.54
N PRO A 125 7.96 -3.89 11.80
CA PRO A 125 9.39 -3.86 11.54
C PRO A 125 9.68 -3.57 10.06
N TRP A 126 10.61 -2.64 9.81
CA TRP A 126 11.03 -2.27 8.45
C TRP A 126 12.42 -2.82 8.14
N ASP A 127 12.50 -4.15 8.10
CA ASP A 127 13.77 -4.84 7.93
C ASP A 127 14.16 -4.93 6.44
N ILE A 128 15.31 -4.33 6.10
CA ILE A 128 15.83 -4.29 4.72
C ILE A 128 15.98 -5.72 4.17
N GLY A 129 15.43 -5.94 2.98
CA GLY A 129 15.48 -7.23 2.30
C GLY A 129 14.46 -8.28 2.75
N ASN A 130 13.72 -8.02 3.84
CA ASN A 130 12.63 -8.89 4.28
C ASN A 130 11.31 -8.36 3.73
N HIS A 131 10.72 -9.07 2.77
CA HIS A 131 9.48 -8.65 2.15
C HIS A 131 8.31 -8.68 3.16
N ILE A 132 7.40 -7.72 3.03
CA ILE A 132 6.24 -7.57 3.89
C ILE A 132 5.00 -7.69 3.03
N GLN A 133 4.19 -8.72 3.29
CA GLN A 133 2.91 -8.91 2.62
C GLN A 133 1.78 -8.35 3.47
N ILE A 134 1.01 -7.42 2.91
CA ILE A 134 -0.23 -6.92 3.51
C ILE A 134 -1.44 -7.35 2.67
N PRO A 135 -2.55 -7.75 3.32
CA PRO A 135 -3.77 -8.13 2.60
C PRO A 135 -4.50 -6.90 2.05
N GLY A 136 -5.44 -7.14 1.13
CA GLY A 136 -6.35 -6.10 0.68
C GLY A 136 -7.15 -5.49 1.83
N ASN A 137 -7.55 -4.23 1.65
CA ASN A 137 -8.22 -3.41 2.65
C ASN A 137 -7.38 -3.04 3.90
N SER A 138 -6.07 -3.26 3.86
CA SER A 138 -5.15 -2.81 4.90
C SER A 138 -4.30 -1.62 4.43
N ARG A 139 -3.54 -0.99 5.33
CA ARG A 139 -2.56 0.04 4.97
C ARG A 139 -1.29 0.00 5.82
N ILE A 140 -0.20 0.48 5.24
CA ILE A 140 1.02 0.84 5.94
C ILE A 140 0.99 2.34 6.23
N VAL A 141 1.40 2.73 7.44
CA VAL A 141 1.51 4.11 7.89
C VAL A 141 2.97 4.37 8.26
N VAL A 142 3.60 5.32 7.57
CA VAL A 142 4.94 5.83 7.91
C VAL A 142 4.73 7.09 8.72
N GLU A 143 4.95 7.01 10.03
CA GLU A 143 4.85 8.18 10.91
C GLU A 143 6.13 9.01 10.90
N GLU A 144 7.29 8.34 10.79
CA GLU A 144 8.61 8.97 10.81
C GLU A 144 9.63 8.22 9.91
N GLY A 145 10.32 8.97 9.06
CA GLY A 145 11.58 8.59 8.41
C GLY A 145 11.43 8.18 6.93
N PRO A 146 12.40 8.52 6.06
CA PRO A 146 12.40 8.01 4.70
C PRO A 146 12.47 6.49 4.74
N VAL A 147 11.46 5.84 4.17
CA VAL A 147 11.50 4.41 3.86
C VAL A 147 11.61 4.22 2.37
N GLY A 148 12.66 3.50 1.95
CA GLY A 148 12.82 3.03 0.58
C GLY A 148 12.21 1.65 0.43
N PHE A 149 11.47 1.44 -0.64
CA PHE A 149 10.89 0.14 -0.94
C PHE A 149 10.61 -0.02 -2.43
N ASP A 150 10.58 -1.25 -2.91
CA ASP A 150 9.80 -1.60 -4.10
C ASP A 150 8.43 -2.15 -3.67
N MET A 151 7.43 -1.98 -4.53
CA MET A 151 6.06 -2.41 -4.28
C MET A 151 5.52 -3.20 -5.46
N VAL A 152 5.04 -4.40 -5.14
CA VAL A 152 4.36 -5.29 -6.08
C VAL A 152 2.94 -5.55 -5.59
N GLN A 153 1.96 -5.39 -6.47
CA GLN A 153 0.58 -5.75 -6.20
C GLN A 153 0.17 -6.95 -7.05
N TYR A 154 -0.44 -7.93 -6.39
CA TYR A 154 -1.05 -9.08 -7.04
C TYR A 154 -2.56 -8.94 -6.95
N ASP A 155 -3.21 -8.66 -8.08
CA ASP A 155 -4.66 -8.67 -8.19
C ASP A 155 -5.13 -10.12 -8.10
N TRP A 156 -6.17 -10.36 -7.30
CA TRP A 156 -6.70 -11.70 -7.10
C TRP A 156 -8.21 -11.78 -7.31
N GLU A 157 -8.65 -12.96 -7.71
CA GLU A 157 -10.05 -13.35 -7.88
C GLU A 157 -10.34 -14.60 -7.05
N PRO A 158 -11.59 -14.85 -6.65
CA PRO A 158 -11.97 -16.14 -6.08
C PRO A 158 -11.65 -17.28 -7.05
N ALA A 159 -11.10 -18.38 -6.56
CA ALA A 159 -10.91 -19.57 -7.38
C ALA A 159 -12.27 -20.17 -7.77
N GLU A 160 -12.39 -20.67 -9.01
CA GLU A 160 -13.61 -21.37 -9.47
C GLU A 160 -13.99 -22.49 -8.48
N GLY A 161 -15.28 -22.57 -8.14
CA GLY A 161 -15.80 -23.53 -7.16
C GLY A 161 -15.80 -23.05 -5.70
N GLN A 162 -15.47 -21.78 -5.45
CA GLN A 162 -15.63 -21.12 -4.15
C GLN A 162 -16.70 -20.01 -4.18
N GLU A 163 -17.77 -20.15 -4.98
CA GLU A 163 -18.96 -19.32 -4.80
C GLU A 163 -19.54 -19.57 -3.39
N SER A 164 -19.41 -18.54 -2.55
CA SER A 164 -20.06 -18.27 -1.27
C SER A 164 -20.76 -19.45 -0.59
N LYS A 165 -20.12 -20.02 0.44
CA LYS A 165 -20.83 -20.57 1.60
C LYS A 165 -21.02 -19.47 2.63
N ASP A 166 -21.82 -18.47 2.28
CA ASP A 166 -22.44 -17.58 3.25
C ASP A 166 -23.95 -17.61 2.94
N GLU A 167 -24.64 -18.60 3.53
CA GLU A 167 -26.08 -18.58 3.81
C GLU A 167 -26.30 -17.96 5.21
#